data_AF-H0BWI2-F1
#
_entry.id   AF-H0BWI2-F1
#
_cell.length_a   1.000
_cell.length_b   1.000
_cell.length_c   1.000
_cell.angle_alpha   90.00
_cell.angle_beta   90.00
_cell.angle_gamma   90.00
#
_symmetry.space_group_name_H-M   'P 1'
#
loop_
_entity.id
_entity.type
_entity.pdbx_description
1 polymer ?
#
loop_
_entity_poly.entity_id
_entity_poly.type
_entity_poly.pdbx_seq_one_letter_code
_entity_poly.pdbx_strand_id
1 'polypeptide(L)'
;MSAADSLLQGVPMVPLTDYLRAQGLAGDEAIAVAPLTGGQSNPTFRVTAGDRAYVLRKKPAGQLAASAHAIDREYRVMQALQGSDVPVPRMLAYCEDETILGTPFYVMEFLQGRVFMDPALPGSTPAERGAIYREMGRVIAALHSVDPVAVGLADYGRTGQYVQRQIDRWSRQCRALSVPLDDDMRKLMDWLSAHVPPGDETTLVHGDYRIDNLVFHPTEARVIGVLDWELSTLGNPLADLAYHCMAWNVPPALWRGMGGLDLPALGIPTEAQYLADYSAATGRDVQGHWSFYMAYNLFRMAAILYGIAQRAADGSAASADAEETGRKAGPLARLGWEWAQRPDE
;
A
#
# COMPACT_ATOMS: atom_id res chain seq x y z
N MET A 1 -19.24 -19.84 -12.97
CA MET A 1 -19.42 -18.48 -12.44
C MET A 1 -18.06 -17.88 -12.23
N SER A 2 -17.84 -16.64 -12.68
CA SER A 2 -16.60 -15.94 -12.38
C SER A 2 -16.56 -15.54 -10.89
N ALA A 3 -15.38 -15.28 -10.32
CA ALA A 3 -15.26 -14.75 -8.96
C ALA A 3 -16.01 -13.42 -8.79
N ALA A 4 -16.09 -12.63 -9.87
CA ALA A 4 -16.86 -11.39 -9.94
C ALA A 4 -18.37 -11.62 -9.83
N ASP A 5 -18.92 -12.67 -10.45
CA ASP A 5 -20.35 -13.01 -10.35
C ASP A 5 -20.74 -13.48 -8.93
N SER A 6 -19.80 -14.17 -8.25
CA SER A 6 -19.98 -14.63 -6.87
C SER A 6 -20.02 -13.45 -5.87
N LEU A 7 -19.19 -12.42 -6.09
CA LEU A 7 -19.18 -11.21 -5.27
C LEU A 7 -20.47 -10.37 -5.40
N LEU A 8 -21.10 -10.40 -6.57
CA LEU A 8 -22.35 -9.67 -6.84
C LEU A 8 -23.60 -10.35 -6.25
N GLN A 9 -23.64 -11.68 -6.19
CA GLN A 9 -24.82 -12.44 -5.73
C GLN A 9 -25.20 -12.18 -4.26
N GLY A 10 -24.36 -11.50 -3.48
CA GLY A 10 -24.57 -11.24 -2.06
C GLY A 10 -24.81 -9.78 -1.66
N VAL A 11 -25.02 -8.85 -2.60
CA VAL A 11 -25.25 -7.42 -2.27
C VAL A 11 -26.76 -7.14 -2.11
N PRO A 12 -27.26 -6.79 -0.91
CA PRO A 12 -28.66 -6.43 -0.70
C PRO A 12 -29.02 -5.10 -1.40
N MET A 13 -29.51 -5.19 -2.63
CA MET A 13 -29.75 -4.02 -3.49
C MET A 13 -30.78 -3.02 -2.93
N VAL A 14 -31.87 -3.51 -2.33
CA VAL A 14 -32.92 -2.64 -1.78
C VAL A 14 -32.40 -1.86 -0.56
N PRO A 15 -31.85 -2.50 0.50
CA PRO A 15 -31.25 -1.76 1.62
C PRO A 15 -30.14 -0.79 1.19
N LEU A 16 -29.30 -1.19 0.22
CA LEU A 16 -28.26 -0.31 -0.31
C LEU A 16 -28.83 0.93 -1.00
N THR A 17 -29.87 0.76 -1.81
CA THR A 17 -30.52 1.87 -2.53
C THR A 17 -31.12 2.86 -1.55
N ASP A 18 -31.85 2.36 -0.54
CA ASP A 18 -32.49 3.19 0.47
C ASP A 18 -31.46 3.95 1.30
N TYR A 19 -30.35 3.28 1.67
CA TYR A 19 -29.23 3.92 2.35
C TYR A 19 -28.61 5.04 1.50
N LEU A 20 -28.29 4.78 0.22
CA LEU A 20 -27.70 5.79 -0.65
C LEU A 20 -28.62 7.00 -0.87
N ARG A 21 -29.94 6.79 -0.93
CA ARG A 21 -30.93 7.87 -0.98
C ARG A 21 -30.93 8.70 0.30
N ALA A 22 -30.93 8.04 1.47
CA ALA A 22 -30.87 8.72 2.76
C ALA A 22 -29.59 9.56 2.93
N GLN A 23 -28.47 9.14 2.32
CA GLN A 23 -27.21 9.89 2.29
C GLN A 23 -27.15 10.98 1.18
N GLY A 24 -28.20 11.14 0.37
CA GLY A 24 -28.22 12.07 -0.77
C GLY A 24 -27.33 11.65 -1.96
N LEU A 25 -26.84 10.41 -1.95
CA LEU A 25 -25.96 9.85 -2.97
C LEU A 25 -26.74 9.24 -4.16
N ALA A 26 -28.03 9.00 -4.01
CA ALA A 26 -28.94 8.57 -5.07
C ALA A 26 -30.27 9.32 -4.97
N GLY A 27 -30.93 9.57 -6.10
CA GLY A 27 -32.33 10.00 -6.19
C GLY A 27 -33.26 8.82 -6.49
N ASP A 28 -34.31 9.05 -7.28
CA ASP A 28 -35.27 8.01 -7.65
C ASP A 28 -34.73 7.05 -8.72
N GLU A 29 -33.59 7.36 -9.33
CA GLU A 29 -32.93 6.52 -10.32
C GLU A 29 -32.56 5.14 -9.78
N ALA A 30 -32.52 4.15 -10.67
CA ALA A 30 -32.00 2.82 -10.35
C ALA A 30 -30.47 2.89 -10.16
N ILE A 31 -29.99 2.25 -9.10
CA ILE A 31 -28.54 2.04 -8.91
C ILE A 31 -28.08 0.77 -9.63
N ALA A 32 -26.84 0.76 -10.11
CA ALA A 32 -26.17 -0.44 -10.58
C ALA A 32 -24.86 -0.66 -9.82
N VAL A 33 -24.50 -1.92 -9.58
CA VAL A 33 -23.31 -2.32 -8.83
C VAL A 33 -22.49 -3.26 -9.70
N ALA A 34 -21.19 -3.01 -9.81
CA ALA A 34 -20.25 -3.86 -10.51
C ALA A 34 -18.98 -4.04 -9.66
N PRO A 35 -18.39 -5.23 -9.58
CA PRO A 35 -17.15 -5.44 -8.84
C PRO A 35 -16.01 -4.69 -9.53
N LEU A 36 -15.12 -4.10 -8.73
CA LEU A 36 -13.85 -3.58 -9.22
C LEU A 36 -12.78 -4.67 -9.07
N THR A 37 -12.01 -4.88 -10.13
CA THR A 37 -10.89 -5.83 -10.13
C THR A 37 -9.63 -5.17 -9.54
N GLY A 38 -8.78 -5.97 -8.90
CA GLY A 38 -7.45 -5.54 -8.42
C GLY A 38 -7.26 -5.56 -6.91
N GLY A 39 -8.31 -5.34 -6.10
CA GLY A 39 -8.25 -5.43 -4.64
C GLY A 39 -8.61 -6.82 -4.13
N GLN A 40 -7.66 -7.52 -3.49
CA GLN A 40 -7.86 -8.89 -2.97
C GLN A 40 -8.33 -8.92 -1.51
N SER A 41 -8.03 -7.87 -0.72
CA SER A 41 -8.29 -7.87 0.74
C SER A 41 -9.77 -7.62 1.08
N ASN A 42 -10.38 -6.56 0.52
CA ASN A 42 -11.76 -6.16 0.84
C ASN A 42 -12.61 -6.08 -0.43
N PRO A 43 -13.82 -6.68 -0.45
CA PRO A 43 -14.76 -6.53 -1.56
C PRO A 43 -14.99 -5.06 -1.90
N THR A 44 -14.69 -4.70 -3.15
CA THR A 44 -14.74 -3.34 -3.65
C THR A 44 -15.60 -3.29 -4.92
N PHE A 45 -16.56 -2.37 -4.96
CA PHE A 45 -17.56 -2.27 -6.01
C PHE A 45 -17.64 -0.84 -6.53
N ARG A 46 -17.86 -0.69 -7.84
CA ARG A 46 -18.36 0.54 -8.44
C ARG A 46 -19.87 0.55 -8.29
N VAL A 47 -20.40 1.64 -7.76
CA VAL A 47 -21.84 1.91 -7.69
C VAL A 47 -22.14 3.08 -8.60
N THR A 48 -23.12 2.95 -9.49
CA THR A 48 -23.58 4.03 -10.36
C THR A 48 -25.01 4.39 -10.04
N ALA A 49 -25.30 5.69 -9.91
CA ALA A 49 -26.62 6.26 -9.69
C ALA A 49 -26.81 7.45 -10.63
N GLY A 50 -27.47 7.22 -11.77
CA GLY A 50 -27.58 8.21 -12.85
C GLY A 50 -26.19 8.51 -13.43
N ASP A 51 -25.84 9.79 -13.51
CA ASP A 51 -24.51 10.24 -14.00
C ASP A 51 -23.42 10.18 -12.92
N ARG A 52 -23.76 9.80 -11.69
CA ARG A 52 -22.81 9.73 -10.57
C ARG A 52 -22.25 8.32 -10.41
N ALA A 53 -20.98 8.24 -10.06
CA ALA A 53 -20.30 6.99 -9.73
C ALA A 53 -19.58 7.10 -8.39
N TYR A 54 -19.59 6.00 -7.65
CA TYR A 54 -18.97 5.88 -6.33
C TYR A 54 -18.20 4.56 -6.23
N VAL A 55 -17.32 4.48 -5.25
CA VAL A 55 -16.72 3.22 -4.81
C VAL A 55 -17.32 2.84 -3.47
N LEU A 56 -17.83 1.61 -3.39
CA LEU A 56 -18.25 0.97 -2.15
C LEU A 56 -17.22 -0.09 -1.78
N ARG A 57 -16.63 0.03 -0.59
CA ARG A 57 -15.74 -0.98 -0.03
C ARG A 57 -16.34 -1.51 1.27
N LYS A 58 -16.47 -2.82 1.37
CA LYS A 58 -17.04 -3.49 2.56
C LYS A 58 -16.08 -4.50 3.13
N LYS A 59 -16.21 -4.78 4.43
CA LYS A 59 -15.48 -5.84 5.10
C LYS A 59 -15.92 -7.22 4.54
N PRO A 60 -15.01 -8.19 4.36
CA PRO A 60 -15.39 -9.55 4.00
C PRO A 60 -16.33 -10.17 5.05
N ALA A 61 -17.20 -11.09 4.61
CA ALA A 61 -18.03 -11.86 5.51
C ALA A 61 -17.22 -12.96 6.23
N GLY A 62 -17.68 -13.38 7.41
CA GLY A 62 -17.12 -14.51 8.16
C GLY A 62 -16.23 -14.12 9.34
N GLN A 63 -15.67 -15.13 10.02
CA GLN A 63 -14.74 -14.93 11.12
C GLN A 63 -13.38 -14.51 10.57
N LEU A 64 -13.00 -13.27 10.87
CA LEU A 64 -11.74 -12.68 10.43
C LEU A 64 -10.77 -12.59 11.60
N ALA A 65 -9.46 -12.66 11.31
CA ALA A 65 -8.44 -12.42 12.31
C ALA A 65 -8.59 -11.01 12.92
N ALA A 66 -8.28 -10.88 14.21
CA ALA A 66 -8.33 -9.58 14.88
C ALA A 66 -7.46 -8.56 14.13
N SER A 67 -7.96 -7.33 13.95
CA SER A 67 -7.33 -6.22 13.19
C SER A 67 -7.16 -6.42 11.68
N ALA A 68 -7.60 -7.55 11.11
CA ALA A 68 -7.69 -7.70 9.66
C ALA A 68 -8.90 -6.94 9.12
N HIS A 69 -8.79 -6.38 7.91
CA HIS A 69 -9.90 -5.73 7.19
C HIS A 69 -10.53 -4.55 7.95
N ALA A 70 -9.68 -3.70 8.55
CA ALA A 70 -10.08 -2.53 9.33
C ALA A 70 -10.49 -1.35 8.42
N ILE A 71 -11.59 -1.51 7.69
CA ILE A 71 -12.10 -0.50 6.76
C ILE A 71 -12.52 0.81 7.45
N ASP A 72 -12.78 0.78 8.76
CA ASP A 72 -12.99 1.93 9.62
C ASP A 72 -11.75 2.82 9.69
N ARG A 73 -10.57 2.21 9.81
CA ARG A 73 -9.28 2.91 9.79
C ARG A 73 -9.00 3.52 8.42
N GLU A 74 -9.27 2.76 7.34
CA GLU A 74 -9.14 3.26 5.96
C GLU A 74 -10.03 4.50 5.74
N TYR A 75 -11.30 4.45 6.18
CA TYR A 75 -12.21 5.59 6.09
C TYR A 75 -11.69 6.78 6.90
N ARG A 76 -11.28 6.55 8.15
CA ARG A 76 -10.82 7.59 9.07
C ARG A 76 -9.61 8.34 8.53
N VAL A 77 -8.58 7.65 8.03
CA VAL A 77 -7.36 8.31 7.52
C VAL A 77 -7.63 9.11 6.26
N MET A 78 -8.38 8.56 5.30
CA MET A 78 -8.72 9.29 4.07
C MET A 78 -9.66 10.48 4.37
N GLN A 79 -10.56 10.36 5.36
CA GLN A 79 -11.39 11.49 5.79
C GLN A 79 -10.54 12.59 6.43
N ALA A 80 -9.61 12.24 7.31
CA ALA A 80 -8.70 13.19 7.96
C ALA A 80 -7.78 13.93 6.99
N LEU A 81 -7.41 13.29 5.87
CA LEU A 81 -6.57 13.89 4.83
C LEU A 81 -7.32 14.80 3.85
N GLN A 82 -8.65 14.88 3.93
CA GLN A 82 -9.41 15.79 3.07
C GLN A 82 -8.99 17.25 3.30
N GLY A 83 -8.61 17.92 2.22
CA GLY A 83 -8.12 19.31 2.26
C GLY A 83 -6.61 19.44 2.56
N SER A 84 -5.88 18.34 2.73
CA SER A 84 -4.42 18.33 2.77
C SER A 84 -3.80 18.29 1.36
N ASP A 85 -2.47 18.40 1.29
CA ASP A 85 -1.70 18.24 0.04
C ASP A 85 -1.57 16.78 -0.42
N VAL A 86 -2.09 15.83 0.35
CA VAL A 86 -2.18 14.41 0.01
C VAL A 86 -3.50 14.15 -0.71
N PRO A 87 -3.50 13.89 -2.03
CA PRO A 87 -4.73 13.65 -2.77
C PRO A 87 -5.35 12.32 -2.34
N VAL A 88 -6.57 12.37 -1.83
CA VAL A 88 -7.39 11.20 -1.45
C VAL A 88 -8.79 11.36 -2.03
N PRO A 89 -9.49 10.25 -2.37
CA PRO A 89 -10.88 10.33 -2.79
C PRO A 89 -11.75 10.94 -1.68
N ARG A 90 -12.78 11.71 -2.06
CA ARG A 90 -13.72 12.23 -1.05
C ARG A 90 -14.45 11.06 -0.37
N MET A 91 -14.34 10.99 0.96
CA MET A 91 -15.10 10.03 1.77
C MET A 91 -16.53 10.53 1.95
N LEU A 92 -17.51 9.77 1.46
CA LEU A 92 -18.90 10.22 1.36
C LEU A 92 -19.76 9.73 2.53
N ALA A 93 -19.61 8.47 2.90
CA ALA A 93 -20.37 7.89 4.01
C ALA A 93 -19.64 6.68 4.60
N TYR A 94 -19.79 6.47 5.90
CA TYR A 94 -19.39 5.25 6.59
C TYR A 94 -20.59 4.66 7.31
N CYS A 95 -20.75 3.34 7.24
CA CYS A 95 -21.86 2.63 7.83
C CYS A 95 -21.35 1.44 8.64
N GLU A 96 -21.56 1.49 9.96
CA GLU A 96 -21.32 0.38 10.88
C GLU A 96 -22.52 -0.57 10.97
N ASP A 97 -23.69 -0.16 10.49
CA ASP A 97 -24.91 -0.98 10.53
C ASP A 97 -24.82 -2.18 9.58
N GLU A 98 -24.48 -3.33 10.17
CA GLU A 98 -24.37 -4.60 9.46
C GLU A 98 -25.72 -5.10 8.90
N THR A 99 -26.86 -4.55 9.32
CA THR A 99 -28.16 -4.95 8.79
C THR A 99 -28.37 -4.55 7.33
N ILE A 100 -27.59 -3.58 6.82
CA ILE A 100 -27.71 -3.09 5.44
C ILE A 100 -27.02 -4.04 4.45
N LEU A 101 -25.73 -4.35 4.67
CA LEU A 101 -24.90 -5.15 3.73
C LEU A 101 -24.30 -6.42 4.34
N GLY A 102 -24.70 -6.78 5.56
CA GLY A 102 -24.17 -7.91 6.33
C GLY A 102 -22.83 -7.65 7.01
N THR A 103 -22.13 -6.57 6.65
CA THR A 103 -20.87 -6.13 7.27
C THR A 103 -20.73 -4.62 7.12
N PRO A 104 -19.85 -3.96 7.91
CA PRO A 104 -19.59 -2.55 7.77
C PRO A 104 -19.02 -2.21 6.38
N PHE A 105 -19.27 -0.99 5.92
CA PHE A 105 -18.81 -0.51 4.63
C PHE A 105 -18.63 1.02 4.62
N TYR A 106 -17.91 1.51 3.63
CA TYR A 106 -17.90 2.93 3.29
C TYR A 106 -18.19 3.16 1.82
N VAL A 107 -18.62 4.38 1.52
CA VAL A 107 -18.79 4.91 0.17
C VAL A 107 -17.85 6.09 -0.01
N MET A 108 -17.11 6.12 -1.11
CA MET A 108 -16.21 7.22 -1.49
C MET A 108 -16.41 7.60 -2.96
N GLU A 109 -15.83 8.74 -3.32
CA GLU A 109 -15.77 9.22 -4.70
C GLU A 109 -15.15 8.18 -5.64
N PHE A 110 -15.74 8.04 -6.83
CA PHE A 110 -15.10 7.31 -7.93
C PHE A 110 -14.19 8.26 -8.71
N LEU A 111 -12.88 8.08 -8.58
CA LEU A 111 -11.90 8.86 -9.33
C LEU A 111 -11.73 8.29 -10.74
N GLN A 112 -12.14 9.05 -11.75
CA GLN A 112 -11.91 8.70 -13.14
C GLN A 112 -10.50 9.12 -13.56
N GLY A 113 -9.56 8.18 -13.53
CA GLY A 113 -8.15 8.43 -13.81
C GLY A 113 -7.40 7.23 -14.38
N ARG A 114 -6.07 7.37 -14.47
CA ARG A 114 -5.13 6.34 -14.92
C ARG A 114 -4.50 5.66 -13.71
N VAL A 115 -4.42 4.34 -13.72
CA VAL A 115 -3.63 3.56 -12.76
C VAL A 115 -2.55 2.84 -13.54
N PHE A 116 -1.29 3.03 -13.15
CA PHE A 116 -0.16 2.38 -13.79
C PHE A 116 0.26 1.15 -12.98
N MET A 117 0.26 -0.01 -13.62
CA MET A 117 0.63 -1.27 -12.95
C MET A 117 2.14 -1.54 -13.00
N ASP A 118 2.81 -1.09 -14.05
CA ASP A 118 4.23 -1.32 -14.29
C ASP A 118 5.03 -0.04 -13.95
N PRO A 119 5.97 -0.08 -12.98
CA PRO A 119 6.78 1.07 -12.62
C PRO A 119 7.70 1.57 -13.75
N ALA A 120 7.96 0.76 -14.79
CA ALA A 120 8.70 1.20 -15.96
C ALA A 120 7.87 2.07 -16.93
N LEU A 121 6.56 2.21 -16.69
CA LEU A 121 5.65 3.08 -17.45
C LEU A 121 5.73 2.84 -18.97
N PRO A 122 5.45 1.62 -19.46
CA PRO A 122 5.42 1.34 -20.88
C PRO A 122 4.37 2.22 -21.58
N GLY A 123 4.72 2.74 -22.76
CA GLY A 123 3.85 3.66 -23.52
C GLY A 123 3.99 5.14 -23.16
N SER A 124 4.62 5.50 -22.03
CA SER A 124 4.94 6.88 -21.69
C SER A 124 6.22 7.39 -22.36
N THR A 125 6.27 8.69 -22.62
CA THR A 125 7.50 9.37 -23.10
C THR A 125 8.48 9.56 -21.94
N PRO A 126 9.79 9.74 -22.20
CA PRO A 126 10.75 10.02 -21.13
C PRO A 126 10.38 11.24 -20.26
N ALA A 127 9.87 12.31 -20.88
CA ALA A 127 9.42 13.49 -20.14
C ALA A 127 8.20 13.20 -19.24
N GLU A 128 7.26 12.38 -19.72
CA GLU A 128 6.10 11.96 -18.91
C GLU A 128 6.53 11.08 -17.74
N ARG A 129 7.46 10.13 -17.94
CA ARG A 129 8.00 9.30 -16.85
C ARG A 129 8.62 10.17 -15.76
N GLY A 130 9.49 11.12 -16.14
CA GLY A 130 10.09 12.05 -15.18
C GLY A 130 9.06 12.88 -14.42
N ALA A 131 7.99 13.32 -15.08
CA ALA A 131 6.90 14.07 -14.43
C ALA A 131 6.08 13.19 -13.46
N ILE A 132 5.79 11.95 -13.83
CA ILE A 132 5.07 10.98 -12.98
C ILE A 132 5.87 10.72 -11.69
N TYR A 133 7.16 10.41 -11.81
CA TYR A 133 8.01 10.16 -10.65
C TYR A 133 8.17 11.41 -9.78
N ARG A 134 8.26 12.61 -10.36
CA ARG A 134 8.29 13.85 -9.57
C ARG A 134 7.02 14.04 -8.75
N GLU A 135 5.85 13.76 -9.34
CA GLU A 135 4.58 13.85 -8.62
C GLU A 135 4.47 12.80 -7.51
N MET A 136 4.96 11.58 -7.73
CA MET A 136 5.04 10.56 -6.68
C MET A 136 5.90 11.07 -5.50
N GLY A 137 7.07 11.66 -5.79
CA GLY A 137 7.96 12.25 -4.79
C GLY A 137 7.28 13.36 -3.99
N ARG A 138 6.55 14.25 -4.68
CA ARG A 138 5.77 15.32 -4.05
C ARG A 138 4.71 14.75 -3.10
N VAL A 139 3.95 13.75 -3.53
CA VAL A 139 2.85 13.17 -2.75
C VAL A 139 3.37 12.46 -1.48
N ILE A 140 4.42 11.64 -1.58
CA ILE A 140 4.97 10.97 -0.40
C ILE A 140 5.64 11.97 0.57
N ALA A 141 6.29 13.01 0.04
CA ALA A 141 6.81 14.11 0.87
C ALA A 141 5.69 14.86 1.60
N ALA A 142 4.57 15.15 0.92
CA ALA A 142 3.39 15.75 1.52
C ALA A 142 2.82 14.85 2.63
N LEU A 143 2.69 13.55 2.37
CA LEU A 143 2.22 12.56 3.34
C LEU A 143 3.06 12.55 4.61
N HIS A 144 4.38 12.49 4.47
CA HIS A 144 5.31 12.47 5.61
C HIS A 144 5.43 13.84 6.30
N SER A 145 4.82 14.89 5.75
CA SER A 145 4.77 16.23 6.34
C SER A 145 3.43 16.53 7.03
N VAL A 146 2.46 15.62 6.94
CA VAL A 146 1.19 15.73 7.69
C VAL A 146 1.48 15.64 9.19
N ASP A 147 1.01 16.63 9.96
CA ASP A 147 0.94 16.54 11.42
C ASP A 147 -0.26 15.66 11.81
N PRO A 148 -0.04 14.44 12.34
CA PRO A 148 -1.14 13.55 12.68
C PRO A 148 -2.05 14.12 13.77
N VAL A 149 -1.54 14.96 14.66
CA VAL A 149 -2.36 15.56 15.72
C VAL A 149 -3.32 16.58 15.12
N ALA A 150 -2.82 17.45 14.24
CA ALA A 150 -3.62 18.50 13.60
C ALA A 150 -4.77 17.94 12.76
N VAL A 151 -4.59 16.78 12.13
CA VAL A 151 -5.63 16.11 11.33
C VAL A 151 -6.48 15.10 12.11
N GLY A 152 -6.33 15.01 13.45
CA GLY A 152 -7.16 14.14 14.29
C GLY A 152 -6.78 12.65 14.24
N LEU A 153 -5.51 12.35 13.97
CA LEU A 153 -4.91 11.01 13.87
C LEU A 153 -3.86 10.73 14.95
N ALA A 154 -3.86 11.47 16.06
CA ALA A 154 -2.90 11.30 17.16
C ALA A 154 -2.87 9.86 17.73
N ASP A 155 -4.01 9.19 17.77
CA ASP A 155 -4.22 7.81 18.26
C ASP A 155 -4.30 6.77 17.14
N TYR A 156 -3.97 7.13 15.89
CA TYR A 156 -4.13 6.26 14.73
C TYR A 156 -3.20 5.02 14.75
N GLY A 157 -2.08 5.12 15.44
CA GLY A 157 -1.11 4.04 15.58
C GLY A 157 -0.25 4.21 16.83
N ARG A 158 0.52 3.17 17.16
CA ARG A 158 1.49 3.26 18.27
C ARG A 158 2.69 4.10 17.83
N THR A 159 3.03 5.11 18.60
CA THR A 159 4.22 5.95 18.37
C THR A 159 5.51 5.29 18.87
N GLY A 160 6.65 5.77 18.37
CA GLY A 160 8.00 5.37 18.78
C GLY A 160 8.41 3.95 18.36
N GLN A 161 9.71 3.66 18.29
CA GLN A 161 10.28 2.30 18.02
C GLN A 161 9.60 1.51 16.88
N TYR A 162 9.07 2.20 15.86
CA TYR A 162 8.24 1.58 14.82
C TYR A 162 8.98 0.42 14.14
N VAL A 163 10.21 0.70 13.68
CA VAL A 163 11.06 -0.24 12.96
C VAL A 163 11.40 -1.47 13.82
N GLN A 164 11.85 -1.27 15.07
CA GLN A 164 12.16 -2.38 15.98
C GLN A 164 10.96 -3.31 16.18
N ARG A 165 9.78 -2.76 16.44
CA ARG A 165 8.56 -3.58 16.62
C ARG A 165 8.21 -4.37 15.38
N GLN A 166 8.42 -3.81 14.19
CA GLN A 166 8.20 -4.53 12.94
C GLN A 166 9.23 -5.66 12.78
N ILE A 167 10.51 -5.40 13.03
CA ILE A 167 11.56 -6.43 12.98
C ILE A 167 11.24 -7.58 13.93
N ASP A 168 10.87 -7.28 15.17
CA ASP A 168 10.53 -8.29 16.18
C ASP A 168 9.31 -9.13 15.74
N ARG A 169 8.29 -8.47 15.19
CA ARG A 169 7.07 -9.13 14.71
C ARG A 169 7.38 -10.09 13.55
N TRP A 170 8.03 -9.59 12.50
CA TRP A 170 8.33 -10.38 11.31
C TRP A 170 9.33 -11.50 11.62
N SER A 171 10.34 -11.24 12.44
CA SER A 171 11.31 -12.28 12.86
C SER A 171 10.62 -13.40 13.64
N ARG A 172 9.68 -13.06 14.53
CA ARG A 172 8.88 -14.06 15.26
C ARG A 172 8.01 -14.88 14.31
N GLN A 173 7.38 -14.24 13.33
CA GLN A 173 6.57 -14.93 12.33
C GLN A 173 7.42 -15.89 11.50
N CYS A 174 8.57 -15.45 11.00
CA CYS A 174 9.49 -16.30 10.25
C CYS A 174 9.99 -17.50 11.05
N ARG A 175 10.40 -17.29 12.31
CA ARG A 175 10.86 -18.39 13.20
C ARG A 175 9.77 -19.41 13.52
N ALA A 176 8.50 -19.05 13.37
CA ALA A 176 7.37 -19.95 13.58
C ALA A 176 6.97 -20.75 12.32
N LEU A 177 7.61 -20.48 11.16
CA LEU A 177 7.34 -21.22 9.93
C LEU A 177 8.02 -22.58 9.95
N SER A 178 7.38 -23.56 9.30
CA SER A 178 7.92 -24.90 9.09
C SER A 178 8.69 -25.01 7.78
N VAL A 179 8.38 -24.14 6.80
CA VAL A 179 9.16 -24.04 5.55
C VAL A 179 10.60 -23.60 5.87
N PRO A 180 11.62 -24.18 5.21
CA PRO A 180 13.00 -23.82 5.46
C PRO A 180 13.27 -22.37 5.07
N LEU A 181 13.88 -21.62 5.99
CA LEU A 181 14.39 -20.28 5.72
C LEU A 181 15.82 -20.36 5.19
N ASP A 182 16.13 -19.49 4.24
CA ASP A 182 17.48 -19.33 3.68
C ASP A 182 18.42 -18.71 4.72
N ASP A 183 19.72 -18.97 4.57
CA ASP A 183 20.74 -18.41 5.48
C ASP A 183 20.73 -16.88 5.49
N ASP A 184 20.50 -16.24 4.36
CA ASP A 184 20.46 -14.78 4.24
C ASP A 184 19.26 -14.18 5.01
N MET A 185 18.13 -14.88 5.05
CA MET A 185 16.98 -14.48 5.87
C MET A 185 17.30 -14.56 7.37
N ARG A 186 18.02 -15.60 7.81
CA ARG A 186 18.48 -15.73 9.20
C ARG A 186 19.44 -14.60 9.58
N LYS A 187 20.45 -14.34 8.74
CA LYS A 187 21.42 -13.26 8.95
C LYS A 187 20.72 -11.90 9.02
N LEU A 188 19.73 -11.65 8.15
CA LEU A 188 18.95 -10.41 8.18
C LEU A 188 18.19 -10.21 9.48
N MET A 189 17.50 -11.24 9.98
CA MET A 189 16.78 -11.15 11.27
C MET A 189 17.72 -10.72 12.41
N ASP A 190 18.89 -11.32 12.48
CA ASP A 190 19.86 -11.06 13.55
C ASP A 190 20.52 -9.69 13.38
N TRP A 191 20.94 -9.35 12.16
CA TRP A 191 21.57 -8.06 11.86
C TRP A 191 20.62 -6.89 12.07
N LEU A 192 19.39 -6.95 11.53
CA LEU A 192 18.41 -5.87 11.67
C LEU A 192 18.08 -5.59 13.14
N SER A 193 17.98 -6.65 13.96
CA SER A 193 17.70 -6.50 15.39
C SER A 193 18.84 -5.78 16.14
N ALA A 194 20.08 -5.88 15.66
CA ALA A 194 21.26 -5.30 16.29
C ALA A 194 21.64 -3.90 15.76
N HIS A 195 21.10 -3.48 14.62
CA HIS A 195 21.53 -2.27 13.90
C HIS A 195 20.40 -1.26 13.70
N VAL A 196 19.32 -1.31 14.50
CA VAL A 196 18.22 -0.34 14.37
C VAL A 196 18.76 1.09 14.53
N PRO A 197 18.56 1.97 13.53
CA PRO A 197 19.03 3.35 13.59
C PRO A 197 18.47 4.08 14.81
N PRO A 198 19.25 5.00 15.40
CA PRO A 198 18.76 5.84 16.48
C PRO A 198 17.64 6.76 15.99
N GLY A 199 16.77 7.17 16.92
CA GLY A 199 15.64 8.05 16.63
C GLY A 199 14.30 7.31 16.61
N ASP A 200 13.23 8.08 16.79
CA ASP A 200 11.88 7.56 16.89
C ASP A 200 10.87 8.42 16.13
N GLU A 201 11.35 9.18 15.13
CA GLU A 201 10.51 10.02 14.29
C GLU A 201 9.33 9.19 13.77
N THR A 202 8.15 9.76 14.00
CA THR A 202 6.88 9.12 13.72
C THR A 202 6.00 10.09 12.95
N THR A 203 5.64 9.74 11.72
CA THR A 203 4.71 10.47 10.85
C THR A 203 3.54 9.56 10.49
N LEU A 204 2.54 10.09 9.79
CA LEU A 204 1.64 9.24 9.03
C LEU A 204 2.45 8.54 7.93
N VAL A 205 2.29 7.22 7.81
CA VAL A 205 2.90 6.41 6.75
C VAL A 205 1.81 5.61 6.03
N HIS A 206 1.96 5.43 4.73
CA HIS A 206 1.05 4.62 3.93
C HIS A 206 1.24 3.13 4.22
N GLY A 207 2.50 2.69 4.34
CA GLY A 207 2.90 1.29 4.56
C GLY A 207 2.93 0.44 3.29
N ASP A 208 2.33 0.95 2.22
CA ASP A 208 2.23 0.31 0.89
C ASP A 208 2.35 1.31 -0.28
N TYR A 209 3.11 2.40 -0.14
CA TYR A 209 3.16 3.46 -1.15
C TYR A 209 3.85 2.99 -2.45
N ARG A 210 3.08 2.85 -3.53
CA ARG A 210 3.54 2.39 -4.85
C ARG A 210 2.70 2.96 -5.97
N ILE A 211 3.23 2.89 -7.19
CA ILE A 211 2.59 3.44 -8.40
C ILE A 211 1.22 2.83 -8.69
N ASP A 212 1.02 1.54 -8.42
CA ASP A 212 -0.25 0.82 -8.61
C ASP A 212 -1.33 1.20 -7.58
N ASN A 213 -0.94 1.90 -6.51
CA ASN A 213 -1.85 2.47 -5.51
C ASN A 213 -2.13 3.95 -5.75
N LEU A 214 -1.75 4.50 -6.91
CA LEU A 214 -1.98 5.89 -7.28
C LEU A 214 -2.92 6.00 -8.47
N VAL A 215 -3.92 6.86 -8.34
CA VAL A 215 -4.76 7.30 -9.46
C VAL A 215 -4.20 8.62 -9.98
N PHE A 216 -3.73 8.62 -11.22
CA PHE A 216 -3.32 9.81 -11.93
C PHE A 216 -4.50 10.43 -12.69
N HIS A 217 -4.44 11.74 -12.92
CA HIS A 217 -5.36 12.44 -13.81
C HIS A 217 -5.38 11.77 -15.21
N PRO A 218 -6.53 11.74 -15.91
CA PRO A 218 -6.65 11.11 -17.24
C PRO A 218 -5.59 11.54 -18.26
N THR A 219 -5.11 12.78 -18.17
CA THR A 219 -4.22 13.39 -19.17
C THR A 219 -2.99 14.08 -18.58
N GLU A 220 -2.90 14.23 -17.26
CA GLU A 220 -1.81 14.97 -16.60
C GLU A 220 -1.02 14.03 -15.68
N ALA A 221 0.28 14.28 -15.53
CA ALA A 221 1.14 13.62 -14.55
C ALA A 221 0.90 14.20 -13.14
N ARG A 222 -0.36 14.13 -12.67
CA ARG A 222 -0.82 14.64 -11.38
C ARG A 222 -1.61 13.54 -10.68
N VAL A 223 -1.30 13.26 -9.43
CA VAL A 223 -2.05 12.27 -8.64
C VAL A 223 -3.35 12.92 -8.17
N ILE A 224 -4.45 12.24 -8.39
CA ILE A 224 -5.80 12.62 -7.95
C ILE A 224 -6.31 11.73 -6.82
N GLY A 225 -5.63 10.64 -6.50
CA GLY A 225 -5.92 9.83 -5.32
C GLY A 225 -4.82 8.83 -4.98
N VAL A 226 -4.49 8.76 -3.69
CA VAL A 226 -3.74 7.66 -3.08
C VAL A 226 -4.74 6.63 -2.53
N LEU A 227 -4.61 5.38 -2.94
CA LEU A 227 -5.51 4.27 -2.62
C LEU A 227 -4.86 3.27 -1.65
N ASP A 228 -5.69 2.38 -1.11
CA ASP A 228 -5.30 1.21 -0.32
C ASP A 228 -4.54 1.51 0.98
N TRP A 229 -5.22 2.24 1.86
CA TRP A 229 -4.72 2.67 3.16
C TRP A 229 -4.75 1.58 4.24
N GLU A 230 -4.94 0.30 3.89
CA GLU A 230 -5.16 -0.78 4.85
C GLU A 230 -3.96 -1.05 5.76
N LEU A 231 -2.75 -0.74 5.30
CA LEU A 231 -1.50 -0.88 6.06
C LEU A 231 -1.05 0.41 6.77
N SER A 232 -1.79 1.50 6.59
CA SER A 232 -1.39 2.81 7.08
C SER A 232 -1.45 2.91 8.61
N THR A 233 -0.49 3.64 9.16
CA THR A 233 -0.32 3.79 10.61
C THR A 233 0.56 5.01 10.91
N LEU A 234 0.83 5.23 12.19
CA LEU A 234 1.93 6.10 12.61
C LEU A 234 3.23 5.29 12.63
N GLY A 235 4.23 5.74 11.87
CA GLY A 235 5.47 5.00 11.64
C GLY A 235 6.63 5.88 11.18
N ASN A 236 7.76 5.26 10.85
CA ASN A 236 8.95 5.99 10.44
C ASN A 236 8.88 6.34 8.92
N PRO A 237 9.04 7.62 8.54
CA PRO A 237 8.90 8.05 7.15
C PRO A 237 9.97 7.46 6.22
N LEU A 238 11.19 7.23 6.70
CA LEU A 238 12.27 6.63 5.88
C LEU A 238 12.01 5.15 5.63
N ALA A 239 11.37 4.45 6.57
CA ALA A 239 10.93 3.07 6.34
C ALA A 239 9.85 2.98 5.25
N ASP A 240 8.91 3.94 5.19
CA ASP A 240 7.88 3.98 4.14
C ASP A 240 8.46 4.43 2.79
N LEU A 241 9.37 5.42 2.79
CA LEU A 241 10.10 5.84 1.59
C LEU A 241 10.95 4.71 1.02
N ALA A 242 11.70 3.99 1.85
CA ALA A 242 12.52 2.87 1.40
C ALA A 242 11.68 1.71 0.83
N TYR A 243 10.47 1.48 1.36
CA TYR A 243 9.55 0.52 0.77
C TYR A 243 9.19 0.91 -0.67
N HIS A 244 8.87 2.18 -0.89
CA HIS A 244 8.64 2.72 -2.22
C HIS A 244 9.89 2.59 -3.13
N CYS A 245 11.07 2.95 -2.61
CA CYS A 245 12.33 2.92 -3.35
C CYS A 245 12.86 1.50 -3.66
N MET A 246 12.30 0.44 -3.07
CA MET A 246 12.56 -0.94 -3.51
C MET A 246 12.39 -1.12 -5.02
N ALA A 247 11.47 -0.38 -5.64
CA ALA A 247 11.25 -0.44 -7.08
C ALA A 247 12.52 -0.17 -7.90
N TRP A 248 13.44 0.70 -7.45
CA TRP A 248 14.69 0.98 -8.17
C TRP A 248 15.68 -0.17 -8.15
N ASN A 249 15.57 -1.05 -7.15
CA ASN A 249 16.63 -2.02 -6.82
C ASN A 249 16.19 -3.47 -7.04
N VAL A 250 14.89 -3.74 -6.99
CA VAL A 250 14.35 -5.07 -7.27
C VAL A 250 14.16 -5.25 -8.78
N PRO A 251 14.74 -6.29 -9.40
CA PRO A 251 14.52 -6.55 -10.83
C PRO A 251 13.06 -6.93 -11.14
N PRO A 252 12.53 -6.58 -12.32
CA PRO A 252 11.15 -6.93 -12.73
C PRO A 252 10.85 -8.44 -12.65
N ALA A 253 11.85 -9.27 -12.92
CA ALA A 253 11.71 -10.73 -12.87
C ALA A 253 11.57 -11.27 -11.43
N LEU A 254 12.05 -10.51 -10.44
CA LEU A 254 11.97 -10.90 -9.04
C LEU A 254 10.68 -10.38 -8.40
N TRP A 255 10.39 -9.10 -8.54
CA TRP A 255 9.17 -8.48 -8.02
C TRP A 255 8.84 -7.21 -8.79
N ARG A 256 7.82 -6.48 -8.32
CA ARG A 256 7.30 -5.22 -8.89
C ARG A 256 8.31 -4.07 -8.84
N GLY A 257 9.41 -4.19 -9.60
CA GLY A 257 10.48 -3.20 -9.66
C GLY A 257 11.05 -3.08 -11.06
N MET A 258 12.10 -2.27 -11.14
CA MET A 258 12.76 -1.79 -12.35
C MET A 258 14.29 -1.80 -12.18
N GLY A 259 14.80 -2.56 -11.21
CA GLY A 259 16.23 -2.79 -11.03
C GLY A 259 16.89 -3.38 -12.27
N GLY A 260 18.01 -2.80 -12.68
CA GLY A 260 18.77 -3.21 -13.85
C GLY A 260 18.30 -2.62 -15.19
N LEU A 261 17.24 -1.80 -15.21
CA LEU A 261 16.85 -1.04 -16.40
C LEU A 261 17.73 0.22 -16.58
N ASP A 262 17.84 0.71 -17.81
CA ASP A 262 18.48 2.00 -18.13
C ASP A 262 17.51 3.15 -17.80
N LEU A 263 17.44 3.51 -16.51
CA LEU A 263 16.52 4.54 -16.01
C LEU A 263 16.76 5.91 -16.68
N PRO A 264 18.01 6.39 -16.88
CA PRO A 264 18.26 7.62 -17.63
C PRO A 264 17.69 7.60 -19.05
N ALA A 265 17.88 6.51 -19.81
CA ALA A 265 17.32 6.39 -21.15
C ALA A 265 15.78 6.36 -21.14
N LEU A 266 15.18 5.79 -20.10
CA LEU A 266 13.74 5.79 -19.90
C LEU A 266 13.19 7.16 -19.47
N GLY A 267 14.03 8.08 -18.98
CA GLY A 267 13.61 9.35 -18.37
C GLY A 267 13.08 9.20 -16.94
N ILE A 268 13.39 8.09 -16.27
CA ILE A 268 13.08 7.85 -14.85
C ILE A 268 14.26 8.40 -14.02
N PRO A 269 14.02 9.17 -12.95
CA PRO A 269 15.10 9.68 -12.11
C PRO A 269 15.86 8.53 -11.45
N THR A 270 17.16 8.73 -11.20
CA THR A 270 17.91 7.79 -10.37
C THR A 270 17.39 7.83 -8.93
N GLU A 271 17.62 6.76 -8.17
CA GLU A 271 17.23 6.73 -6.75
C GLU A 271 17.85 7.91 -5.99
N ALA A 272 19.14 8.21 -6.24
CA ALA A 272 19.83 9.34 -5.63
C ALA A 272 19.16 10.71 -5.94
N GLN A 273 18.71 10.92 -7.18
CA GLN A 273 17.97 12.15 -7.54
C GLN A 273 16.62 12.22 -6.83
N TYR A 274 15.89 11.11 -6.78
CA TYR A 274 14.59 11.03 -6.10
C TYR A 274 14.72 11.31 -4.60
N LEU A 275 15.74 10.73 -3.95
CA LEU A 275 16.04 10.96 -2.54
C LEU A 275 16.45 12.41 -2.26
N ALA A 276 17.23 13.02 -3.15
CA ALA A 276 17.59 14.43 -3.03
C ALA A 276 16.36 15.34 -3.10
N ASP A 277 15.44 15.08 -4.05
CA ASP A 277 14.19 15.84 -4.18
C ASP A 277 13.30 15.68 -2.93
N TYR A 278 13.17 14.46 -2.41
CA TYR A 278 12.42 14.20 -1.18
C TYR A 278 13.05 14.89 0.05
N SER A 279 14.38 14.83 0.18
CA SER A 279 15.12 15.50 1.25
C SER A 279 14.91 17.02 1.20
N ALA A 280 15.01 17.62 0.01
CA ALA A 280 14.75 19.04 -0.19
C ALA A 280 13.30 19.44 0.17
N ALA A 281 12.32 18.59 -0.16
CA ALA A 281 10.90 18.86 0.12
C ALA A 281 10.54 18.72 1.60
N THR A 282 11.22 17.85 2.34
CA THR A 282 10.87 17.51 3.73
C THR A 282 11.83 18.07 4.78
N GLY A 283 13.03 18.51 4.37
CA GLY A 283 14.11 18.89 5.27
C GLY A 283 14.76 17.71 6.01
N ARG A 284 14.42 16.46 5.66
CA ARG A 284 14.96 15.26 6.31
C ARG A 284 16.28 14.84 5.70
N ASP A 285 17.20 14.38 6.55
CA ASP A 285 18.37 13.63 6.10
C ASP A 285 17.95 12.20 5.75
N VAL A 286 18.08 11.84 4.48
CA VAL A 286 17.74 10.52 3.94
C VAL A 286 18.96 9.62 3.77
N GLN A 287 20.17 10.17 3.87
CA GLN A 287 21.40 9.42 3.59
C GLN A 287 21.79 8.56 4.79
N GLY A 288 21.60 9.09 6.01
CA GLY A 288 21.84 8.36 7.24
C GLY A 288 21.06 7.03 7.30
N HIS A 289 21.79 5.91 7.28
CA HIS A 289 21.26 4.55 7.40
C HIS A 289 20.30 4.10 6.29
N TRP A 290 20.39 4.67 5.07
CA TRP A 290 19.56 4.26 3.94
C TRP A 290 19.64 2.75 3.65
N SER A 291 20.86 2.19 3.68
CA SER A 291 21.12 0.76 3.49
C SER A 291 20.36 -0.12 4.49
N PHE A 292 20.22 0.34 5.74
CA PHE A 292 19.43 -0.34 6.75
C PHE A 292 17.95 -0.36 6.38
N TYR A 293 17.35 0.78 5.98
CA TYR A 293 15.92 0.85 5.66
C TYR A 293 15.56 0.03 4.41
N MET A 294 16.49 -0.04 3.45
CA MET A 294 16.37 -0.93 2.29
C MET A 294 16.44 -2.41 2.70
N ALA A 295 17.43 -2.79 3.50
CA ALA A 295 17.54 -4.15 4.03
C ALA A 295 16.30 -4.56 4.85
N TYR A 296 15.78 -3.64 5.68
CA TYR A 296 14.56 -3.84 6.47
C TYR A 296 13.33 -4.14 5.58
N ASN A 297 13.11 -3.36 4.52
CA ASN A 297 11.93 -3.57 3.66
C ASN A 297 12.06 -4.81 2.78
N LEU A 298 13.26 -5.14 2.33
CA LEU A 298 13.54 -6.41 1.63
C LEU A 298 13.31 -7.61 2.55
N PHE A 299 13.76 -7.53 3.81
CA PHE A 299 13.45 -8.50 4.85
C PHE A 299 11.94 -8.62 5.10
N ARG A 300 11.22 -7.51 5.26
CA ARG A 300 9.77 -7.49 5.46
C ARG A 300 9.05 -8.18 4.29
N MET A 301 9.44 -7.86 3.04
CA MET A 301 8.84 -8.49 1.87
C MET A 301 9.14 -9.98 1.81
N ALA A 302 10.40 -10.39 2.04
CA ALA A 302 10.77 -11.79 2.10
C ALA A 302 9.98 -12.55 3.19
N ALA A 303 9.76 -11.96 4.36
CA ALA A 303 8.93 -12.53 5.43
C ALA A 303 7.48 -12.77 4.99
N ILE A 304 6.88 -11.80 4.28
CA ILE A 304 5.53 -11.94 3.71
C ILE A 304 5.49 -13.10 2.72
N LEU A 305 6.48 -13.20 1.82
CA LEU A 305 6.53 -14.26 0.81
C LEU A 305 6.80 -15.65 1.42
N TYR A 306 7.62 -15.75 2.45
CA TYR A 306 7.75 -17.00 3.22
C TYR A 306 6.45 -17.41 3.89
N GLY A 307 5.67 -16.45 4.39
CA GLY A 307 4.32 -16.73 4.90
C GLY A 307 3.37 -17.24 3.82
N ILE A 308 3.48 -16.74 2.57
CA ILE A 308 2.74 -17.28 1.42
C ILE A 308 3.21 -18.70 1.10
N ALA A 309 4.53 -18.94 1.08
CA ALA A 309 5.11 -20.27 0.84
C ALA A 309 4.62 -21.30 1.88
N GLN A 310 4.54 -20.91 3.16
CA GLN A 310 3.98 -21.75 4.21
C GLN A 310 2.52 -22.10 3.94
N ARG A 311 1.68 -21.10 3.62
CA ARG A 311 0.26 -21.36 3.28
C ARG A 311 0.11 -22.26 2.06
N ALA A 312 0.97 -22.11 1.05
CA ALA A 312 0.99 -22.98 -0.11
C ALA A 312 1.37 -24.41 0.26
N ALA A 313 2.39 -24.60 1.10
CA ALA A 313 2.80 -25.91 1.61
C ALA A 313 1.70 -26.58 2.46
N ASP A 314 0.94 -25.79 3.22
CA ASP A 314 -0.18 -26.27 4.03
C ASP A 314 -1.46 -26.52 3.22
N GLY A 315 -1.46 -26.26 1.91
CA GLY A 315 -2.65 -26.38 1.05
C GLY A 315 -3.75 -25.36 1.37
N SER A 316 -3.40 -24.26 2.06
CA SER A 316 -4.33 -23.21 2.51
C SER A 316 -4.19 -21.90 1.72
N ALA A 317 -3.34 -21.87 0.69
CA ALA A 317 -3.19 -20.70 -0.17
C ALA A 317 -4.41 -20.48 -1.06
N ALA A 318 -4.90 -19.25 -1.09
CA ALA A 318 -6.06 -18.86 -1.89
C ALA A 318 -5.75 -18.68 -3.39
N SER A 319 -4.48 -18.49 -3.76
CA SER A 319 -4.07 -18.15 -5.13
C SER A 319 -3.31 -19.28 -5.81
N ALA A 320 -3.56 -19.46 -7.12
CA ALA A 320 -2.91 -20.45 -7.96
C ALA A 320 -1.40 -20.18 -8.17
N ASP A 321 -0.95 -18.94 -7.95
CA ASP A 321 0.45 -18.51 -8.10
C ASP A 321 1.22 -18.48 -6.76
N ALA A 322 0.61 -18.94 -5.66
CA ALA A 322 1.19 -18.83 -4.32
C ALA A 322 2.54 -19.54 -4.19
N GLU A 323 2.71 -20.68 -4.86
CA GLU A 323 3.97 -21.42 -4.86
C GLU A 323 5.08 -20.64 -5.58
N GLU A 324 4.81 -20.11 -6.78
CA GLU A 324 5.75 -19.28 -7.53
C GLU A 324 6.11 -18.01 -6.74
N THR A 325 5.11 -17.39 -6.13
CA THR A 325 5.28 -16.22 -5.26
C THR A 325 6.15 -16.54 -4.06
N GLY A 326 5.94 -17.71 -3.43
CA GLY A 326 6.77 -18.19 -2.33
C GLY A 326 8.24 -18.40 -2.71
N ARG A 327 8.53 -18.90 -3.92
CA ARG A 327 9.91 -19.10 -4.41
C ARG A 327 10.72 -17.81 -4.52
N LYS A 328 10.06 -16.65 -4.57
CA LYS A 328 10.72 -15.33 -4.63
C LYS A 328 11.22 -14.84 -3.27
N ALA A 329 10.85 -15.50 -2.16
CA ALA A 329 11.24 -15.11 -0.80
C ALA A 329 12.76 -15.14 -0.58
N GLY A 330 13.42 -16.25 -0.92
CA GLY A 330 14.86 -16.44 -0.78
C GLY A 330 15.70 -15.42 -1.55
N PRO A 331 15.46 -15.22 -2.86
CA PRO A 331 16.16 -14.20 -3.63
C PRO A 331 15.96 -12.76 -3.10
N LEU A 332 14.78 -12.42 -2.58
CA LEU A 332 14.57 -11.12 -1.91
C LEU A 332 15.33 -11.00 -0.59
N ALA A 333 15.38 -12.07 0.21
CA ALA A 333 16.19 -12.10 1.42
C ALA A 333 17.68 -11.93 1.11
N ARG A 334 18.18 -12.55 0.04
CA ARG A 334 19.57 -12.35 -0.42
C ARG A 334 19.85 -10.89 -0.78
N LEU A 335 18.98 -10.27 -1.58
CA LEU A 335 19.12 -8.86 -1.94
C LEU A 335 19.09 -7.97 -0.70
N GLY A 336 18.23 -8.27 0.28
CA GLY A 336 18.21 -7.57 1.56
C GLY A 336 19.53 -7.71 2.32
N TRP A 337 20.12 -8.91 2.34
CA TRP A 337 21.40 -9.15 2.99
C TRP A 337 22.55 -8.40 2.29
N GLU A 338 22.55 -8.35 0.96
CA GLU A 338 23.50 -7.55 0.19
C GLU A 338 23.43 -6.06 0.56
N TRP A 339 22.23 -5.53 0.80
CA TRP A 339 22.04 -4.17 1.30
C TRP A 339 22.57 -3.97 2.72
N ALA A 340 22.31 -4.92 3.62
CA ALA A 340 22.80 -4.88 5.00
C ALA A 340 24.34 -4.91 5.10
N GLN A 341 25.02 -5.43 4.07
CA GLN A 341 26.47 -5.50 4.00
C GLN A 341 27.12 -4.24 3.41
N ARG A 342 26.33 -3.30 2.89
CA ARG A 342 26.86 -2.03 2.37
C ARG A 342 27.31 -1.15 3.54
N PRO A 343 28.40 -0.39 3.39
CA PRO A 343 28.74 0.63 4.38
C PRO A 343 27.60 1.66 4.49
N ASP A 344 27.40 2.19 5.69
CA ASP A 344 26.65 3.44 5.84
C ASP A 344 27.51 4.54 5.19
N GLU A 345 27.01 5.15 4.11
CA GLU A 345 27.67 6.26 3.39
C GLU A 345 27.46 7.61 4.09
#